data_AF-D5TZY6-F1
#
_entry.id   AF-D5TZY6-F1
#
_cell.length_a   1.000
_cell.length_b   1.000
_cell.length_c   1.000
_cell.angle_alpha   90.00
_cell.angle_beta   90.00
_cell.angle_gamma   90.00
#
_symmetry.space_group_name_H-M   'P 1'
#
loop_
_entity.id
_entity.type
_entity.pdbx_description
1 polymer ?
#
loop_
_entity_poly.entity_id
_entity_poly.type
_entity_poly.pdbx_seq_one_letter_code
_entity_poly.pdbx_strand_id
1 'polypeptide(L)'
;MTKAYLVETFIGILVFDESGKLILSIPAPGSIDDHVEYLLKIENGEETPQLAEALGKLRENGFFEVEVEHLSVAKNVSNHGLKPNVSPAHEVFLEARGRLSNIAVETGLYKTVEEYYERYHEIMMEYTRRKLRREAQKRDLLAVQAIRAIDDIDKTINLYIARLREWYSIHFPELDELVKEHPEYAKLVFELGDRGNFTVENLRKLGYSAEKAQKLSEAAKSSIGADLSDFDLNYIKILANIVLELYKLRDTLDGYIEVVMKEVAPNITAIVGPKLGARLMSLAGGLERLAKLPASTIQVLGAEKALFRALRTGGKPPKHGVLFQYPPIHKSPRWQRGKIARTVAAKLAIAAKIDFFSGRFIGDKLVKEIEERIEEIKKLYAKPPVKKEEEERPKPKPKKKWRR
;
A
#
# COMPACT_ATOMS: atom_id res chain seq x y z
N MET A 1 -7.24 -2.08 -53.81
CA MET A 1 -7.30 -1.34 -52.53
C MET A 1 -6.09 -1.77 -51.77
N THR A 2 -5.09 -0.91 -51.63
CA THR A 2 -3.78 -1.26 -51.09
C THR A 2 -3.86 -1.21 -49.56
N LYS A 3 -3.71 -2.38 -48.91
CA LYS A 3 -3.58 -2.48 -47.46
C LYS A 3 -2.15 -2.13 -47.03
N ALA A 4 -2.03 -1.48 -45.89
CA ALA A 4 -0.75 -1.16 -45.26
C ALA A 4 -0.67 -1.79 -43.88
N TYR A 5 0.51 -2.25 -43.47
CA TYR A 5 0.79 -2.82 -42.16
C TYR A 5 1.68 -1.84 -41.39
N LEU A 6 1.12 -1.18 -40.38
CA LEU A 6 1.84 -0.17 -39.60
C LEU A 6 2.37 -0.77 -38.29
N VAL A 7 3.66 -0.55 -38.04
CA VAL A 7 4.37 -1.06 -36.85
C VAL A 7 5.02 0.10 -36.10
N GLU A 8 4.63 0.27 -34.84
CA GLU A 8 5.34 1.16 -33.91
C GLU A 8 6.53 0.42 -33.32
N THR A 9 7.73 0.97 -33.49
CA THR A 9 8.99 0.33 -33.10
C THR A 9 9.90 1.31 -32.36
N PHE A 10 10.96 0.76 -31.76
CA PHE A 10 12.06 1.54 -31.20
C PHE A 10 12.69 2.48 -32.23
N ILE A 11 12.89 2.05 -33.48
CA ILE A 11 13.56 2.88 -34.48
C ILE A 11 12.64 3.91 -35.16
N GLY A 12 11.34 3.88 -34.86
CA GLY A 12 10.34 4.75 -35.45
C GLY A 12 9.09 4.00 -35.91
N ILE A 13 8.35 4.61 -36.83
CA ILE A 13 7.17 4.03 -37.45
C ILE A 13 7.58 3.40 -38.78
N LEU A 14 7.32 2.12 -38.91
CA LEU A 14 7.54 1.38 -40.15
C LEU A 14 6.20 1.00 -40.76
N VAL A 15 6.09 1.10 -42.08
CA VAL A 15 4.91 0.65 -42.81
C VAL A 15 5.33 -0.31 -43.90
N PHE A 16 4.66 -1.45 -43.96
CA PHE A 16 4.88 -2.52 -44.92
C PHE A 16 3.64 -2.72 -45.80
N ASP A 17 3.85 -3.27 -47.00
CA ASP A 17 2.76 -3.79 -47.83
C ASP A 17 2.39 -5.24 -47.46
N GLU A 18 1.41 -5.82 -48.17
CA GLU A 18 0.97 -7.21 -47.98
C GLU A 18 2.06 -8.26 -48.24
N SER A 19 3.11 -7.90 -48.99
CA SER A 19 4.26 -8.79 -49.26
C SER A 19 5.35 -8.71 -48.19
N GLY A 20 5.17 -7.88 -47.15
CA GLY A 20 6.17 -7.64 -46.12
C GLY A 20 7.28 -6.69 -46.55
N LYS A 21 7.14 -6.00 -47.69
CA LYS A 21 8.13 -5.02 -48.15
C LYS A 21 7.91 -3.68 -47.47
N LEU A 22 8.99 -3.08 -46.97
CA LEU A 22 8.96 -1.75 -46.38
C LEU A 22 8.61 -0.69 -47.44
N ILE A 23 7.53 0.07 -47.20
CA ILE A 23 7.03 1.13 -48.09
C ILE A 23 7.20 2.53 -47.50
N LEU A 24 7.25 2.65 -46.17
CA LEU A 24 7.49 3.92 -45.48
C LEU A 24 8.27 3.67 -44.18
N SER A 25 9.23 4.53 -43.90
CA SER A 25 9.96 4.57 -42.63
C SER A 25 10.00 6.02 -42.15
N ILE A 26 9.55 6.25 -40.92
CA ILE A 26 9.66 7.54 -40.24
C ILE A 26 10.47 7.32 -38.97
N PRO A 27 11.65 7.94 -38.84
CA PRO A 27 12.55 7.72 -37.72
C PRO A 27 11.97 8.18 -36.38
N ALA A 28 12.33 7.46 -35.32
CA ALA A 28 12.17 7.94 -33.96
C ALA A 28 13.06 9.19 -33.70
N PRO A 29 12.77 9.97 -32.64
CA PRO A 29 13.61 11.11 -32.28
C PRO A 29 15.07 10.72 -32.03
N GLY A 30 16.00 11.61 -32.40
CA GLY A 30 17.44 11.36 -32.29
C GLY A 30 18.02 11.53 -30.89
N SER A 31 17.50 12.47 -30.10
CA SER A 31 17.95 12.69 -28.71
C SER A 31 17.42 11.56 -27.81
N ILE A 32 18.20 11.14 -26.81
CA ILE A 32 17.76 10.10 -25.87
C ILE A 32 16.46 10.53 -25.17
N ASP A 33 16.39 11.80 -24.77
CA ASP A 33 15.26 12.31 -23.99
C ASP A 33 13.95 12.30 -24.77
N ASP A 34 13.97 12.77 -26.02
CA ASP A 34 12.79 12.77 -26.90
C ASP A 34 12.40 11.35 -27.29
N HIS A 35 13.38 10.46 -27.47
CA HIS A 35 13.13 9.07 -27.82
C HIS A 35 12.46 8.32 -26.67
N VAL A 36 12.90 8.57 -25.43
CA VAL A 36 12.24 8.02 -24.24
C VAL A 36 10.81 8.56 -24.13
N GLU A 37 10.55 9.83 -24.44
CA GLU A 37 9.18 10.37 -24.48
C GLU A 37 8.33 9.71 -25.57
N TYR A 38 8.89 9.48 -26.75
CA TYR A 38 8.25 8.74 -27.84
C TYR A 38 7.83 7.33 -27.40
N LEU A 39 8.72 6.57 -26.74
CA LEU A 39 8.39 5.23 -26.24
C LEU A 39 7.30 5.25 -25.15
N LEU A 40 7.32 6.26 -24.27
CA LEU A 40 6.28 6.42 -23.23
C LEU A 40 4.91 6.74 -23.84
N LYS A 41 4.87 7.55 -24.91
CA LYS A 41 3.63 7.82 -25.65
C LYS A 41 3.07 6.56 -26.31
N ILE A 42 3.92 5.75 -26.94
CA ILE A 42 3.53 4.46 -27.51
C ILE A 42 2.93 3.54 -26.44
N GLU A 43 3.59 3.40 -25.28
CA GLU A 43 3.09 2.56 -24.18
C GLU A 43 1.70 3.02 -23.70
N ASN A 44 1.48 4.33 -23.62
CA ASN A 44 0.20 4.90 -23.23
C ASN A 44 -0.86 4.86 -24.35
N GLY A 45 -0.48 4.47 -25.58
CA GLY A 45 -1.35 4.52 -26.75
C GLY A 45 -1.67 5.95 -27.22
N GLU A 46 -0.85 6.91 -26.82
CA GLU A 46 -0.94 8.31 -27.26
C GLU A 46 -0.39 8.47 -28.68
N GLU A 47 -0.92 9.42 -29.43
CA GLU A 47 -0.42 9.71 -30.76
C GLU A 47 0.96 10.39 -30.71
N THR A 48 1.92 9.82 -31.42
CA THR A 48 3.25 10.41 -31.61
C THR A 48 3.29 11.28 -32.88
N PRO A 49 4.15 12.30 -32.95
CA PRO A 49 4.35 13.06 -34.20
C PRO A 49 4.68 12.17 -35.40
N GLN A 50 5.46 11.12 -35.16
CA GLN A 50 5.84 10.12 -36.16
C GLN A 50 4.64 9.31 -36.66
N LEU A 51 3.73 8.92 -35.74
CA LEU A 51 2.50 8.21 -36.10
C LEU A 51 1.59 9.10 -36.95
N ALA A 52 1.39 10.36 -36.55
CA ALA A 52 0.58 11.31 -37.30
C ALA A 52 1.15 11.54 -38.72
N GLU A 53 2.48 11.71 -38.83
CA GLU A 53 3.15 11.84 -40.12
C GLU A 53 2.99 10.57 -40.98
N ALA A 54 3.09 9.37 -40.38
CA ALA A 54 2.90 8.11 -41.09
C ALA A 54 1.49 8.00 -41.68
N LEU A 55 0.48 8.27 -40.86
CA LEU A 55 -0.93 8.20 -41.26
C LEU A 55 -1.25 9.24 -42.34
N GLY A 56 -0.67 10.44 -42.25
CA GLY A 56 -0.77 11.48 -43.29
C GLY A 56 -0.22 11.00 -44.63
N LYS A 57 1.02 10.48 -44.65
CA LYS A 57 1.65 9.96 -45.87
C LYS A 57 0.92 8.75 -46.45
N LEU A 58 0.37 7.86 -45.61
CA LEU A 58 -0.43 6.73 -46.09
C LEU A 58 -1.69 7.20 -46.83
N ARG A 59 -2.36 8.21 -46.29
CA ARG A 59 -3.54 8.80 -46.93
C ARG A 59 -3.19 9.45 -48.27
N GLU A 60 -2.10 10.22 -48.35
CA GLU A 60 -1.63 10.85 -49.59
C GLU A 60 -1.26 9.82 -50.66
N ASN A 61 -0.66 8.70 -50.26
CA ASN A 61 -0.24 7.62 -51.14
C ASN A 61 -1.36 6.62 -51.48
N GLY A 62 -2.61 6.89 -51.09
CA GLY A 62 -3.78 6.09 -51.46
C GLY A 62 -3.97 4.78 -50.69
N PHE A 63 -3.34 4.64 -49.52
CA PHE A 63 -3.56 3.51 -48.60
C PHE A 63 -4.71 3.87 -47.64
N PHE A 64 -5.88 3.25 -47.84
CA PHE A 64 -7.09 3.53 -47.05
C PHE A 64 -7.40 2.48 -45.98
N GLU A 65 -6.79 1.30 -46.06
CA GLU A 65 -6.91 0.23 -45.06
C GLU A 65 -5.56 0.03 -44.37
N VAL A 66 -5.54 0.11 -43.03
CA VAL A 66 -4.32 -0.02 -42.22
C VAL A 66 -4.51 -1.11 -41.18
N GLU A 67 -3.67 -2.14 -41.27
CA GLU A 67 -3.53 -3.21 -40.29
C GLU A 67 -2.58 -2.75 -39.17
N VAL A 68 -2.98 -2.96 -37.92
CA VAL A 68 -2.20 -2.62 -36.71
C VAL A 68 -2.25 -3.74 -35.67
N GLU A 69 -1.27 -3.78 -34.76
CA GLU A 69 -1.22 -4.78 -33.68
C GLU A 69 -2.09 -4.44 -32.47
N HIS A 70 -2.28 -3.15 -32.19
CA HIS A 70 -2.91 -2.67 -30.96
C HIS A 70 -4.16 -1.83 -31.20
N LEU A 71 -5.17 -2.01 -30.34
CA LEU A 71 -6.44 -1.27 -30.40
C LEU A 71 -6.26 0.24 -30.17
N SER A 72 -5.27 0.65 -29.37
CA SER A 72 -4.94 2.06 -29.16
C SER A 72 -4.58 2.74 -30.49
N VAL A 73 -3.70 2.11 -31.26
CA VAL A 73 -3.24 2.61 -32.57
C VAL A 73 -4.40 2.64 -33.57
N ALA A 74 -5.27 1.62 -33.55
CA ALA A 74 -6.47 1.59 -34.41
C ALA A 74 -7.38 2.81 -34.21
N LYS A 75 -7.47 3.36 -33.00
CA LYS A 75 -8.20 4.61 -32.74
C LYS A 75 -7.53 5.80 -33.43
N ASN A 76 -6.20 5.91 -33.36
CA ASN A 76 -5.45 6.98 -34.02
C ASN A 76 -5.59 6.91 -35.56
N VAL A 77 -5.55 5.68 -36.12
CA VAL A 77 -5.83 5.42 -37.55
C VAL A 77 -7.23 5.90 -37.94
N SER A 78 -8.25 5.54 -37.14
CA SER A 78 -9.63 5.97 -37.40
C SER A 78 -9.79 7.49 -37.31
N ASN A 79 -9.10 8.16 -36.37
CA ASN A 79 -9.13 9.62 -36.22
C ASN A 79 -8.54 10.33 -37.44
N HIS A 80 -7.62 9.67 -38.16
CA HIS A 80 -7.03 10.16 -39.41
C HIS A 80 -7.88 9.85 -40.67
N GLY A 81 -9.08 9.28 -40.50
CA GLY A 81 -9.99 8.98 -41.60
C GLY A 81 -9.60 7.75 -42.43
N LEU A 82 -8.74 6.90 -41.90
CA LEU A 82 -8.35 5.61 -42.49
C LEU A 82 -9.17 4.48 -41.85
N LYS A 83 -9.33 3.35 -42.54
CA LYS A 83 -10.03 2.17 -42.01
C LYS A 83 -9.05 1.28 -41.24
N PRO A 84 -9.15 1.19 -39.90
CA PRO A 84 -8.28 0.32 -39.11
C PRO A 84 -8.77 -1.13 -39.12
N ASN A 85 -7.83 -2.06 -39.18
CA ASN A 85 -8.03 -3.46 -38.85
C ASN A 85 -7.00 -3.86 -37.78
N VAL A 86 -7.42 -4.63 -36.78
CA VAL A 86 -6.54 -5.07 -35.68
C VAL A 86 -6.21 -6.54 -35.89
N SER A 87 -4.95 -6.82 -36.19
CA SER A 87 -4.44 -8.15 -36.52
C SER A 87 -3.23 -8.49 -35.65
N PRO A 88 -3.42 -8.82 -34.35
CA PRO A 88 -2.31 -9.13 -33.46
C PRO A 88 -1.52 -10.34 -33.96
N ALA A 89 -0.19 -10.27 -33.90
CA ALA A 89 0.71 -11.35 -34.33
C ALA A 89 0.55 -11.78 -35.80
N HIS A 90 0.14 -10.86 -36.69
CA HIS A 90 0.20 -11.09 -38.14
C HIS A 90 1.65 -11.34 -38.60
N GLU A 91 1.83 -12.16 -39.63
CA GLU A 91 3.15 -12.60 -40.13
C GLU A 91 4.09 -11.41 -40.46
N VAL A 92 3.58 -10.40 -41.18
CA VAL A 92 4.30 -9.15 -41.48
C VAL A 92 4.85 -8.47 -40.22
N PHE A 93 4.11 -8.46 -39.11
CA PHE A 93 4.56 -7.86 -37.86
C PHE A 93 5.65 -8.69 -37.19
N LEU A 94 5.51 -10.01 -37.20
CA LEU A 94 6.51 -10.93 -36.66
C LEU A 94 7.83 -10.84 -37.44
N GLU A 95 7.76 -10.80 -38.77
CA GLU A 95 8.93 -10.67 -39.63
C GLU A 95 9.60 -9.30 -39.46
N ALA A 96 8.83 -8.21 -39.43
CA ALA A 96 9.35 -6.87 -39.18
C ALA A 96 10.09 -6.80 -37.84
N ARG A 97 9.52 -7.38 -36.77
CA ARG A 97 10.15 -7.43 -35.44
C ARG A 97 11.41 -8.31 -35.42
N GLY A 98 11.43 -9.40 -36.18
CA GLY A 98 12.58 -10.30 -36.30
C GLY A 98 13.79 -9.69 -37.03
N ARG A 99 13.58 -8.64 -37.83
CA ARG A 99 14.63 -8.00 -38.65
C ARG A 99 14.89 -6.53 -38.30
N LEU A 100 14.42 -6.03 -37.15
CA LEU A 100 14.52 -4.60 -36.79
C LEU A 100 15.93 -4.04 -36.88
N SER A 101 16.93 -4.74 -36.36
CA SER A 101 18.33 -4.27 -36.43
C SER A 101 18.83 -4.13 -37.87
N ASN A 102 18.42 -5.04 -38.75
CA ASN A 102 18.80 -5.02 -40.15
C ASN A 102 18.06 -3.91 -40.88
N ILE A 103 16.75 -3.75 -40.64
CA ILE A 103 15.94 -2.65 -41.20
C ILE A 103 16.53 -1.30 -40.78
N ALA A 104 17.00 -1.18 -39.53
CA ALA A 104 17.60 0.04 -39.02
C ALA A 104 18.88 0.43 -39.79
N VAL A 105 19.69 -0.55 -40.20
CA VAL A 105 20.88 -0.32 -41.03
C VAL A 105 20.52 -0.10 -42.50
N GLU A 106 19.61 -0.91 -43.06
CA GLU A 106 19.12 -0.80 -44.45
C GLU A 106 18.47 0.56 -44.75
N THR A 107 17.78 1.14 -43.76
CA THR A 107 17.17 2.48 -43.85
C THR A 107 18.14 3.62 -43.57
N GLY A 108 19.40 3.32 -43.21
CA GLY A 108 20.44 4.30 -42.91
C GLY A 108 20.27 5.02 -41.57
N LEU A 109 19.42 4.50 -40.67
CA LEU A 109 19.23 5.06 -39.33
C LEU A 109 20.44 4.83 -38.43
N TYR A 110 21.11 3.70 -38.62
CA TYR A 110 22.34 3.33 -37.92
C TYR A 110 23.36 2.81 -38.93
N LYS A 111 24.66 3.02 -38.67
CA LYS A 111 25.73 2.58 -39.57
C LYS A 111 25.97 1.08 -39.46
N THR A 112 25.85 0.53 -38.26
CA THR A 112 26.04 -0.90 -38.01
C THR A 112 25.00 -1.46 -37.04
N VAL A 113 24.91 -2.79 -37.00
CA VAL A 113 24.04 -3.50 -36.06
C VAL A 113 24.54 -3.32 -34.62
N GLU A 114 25.85 -3.20 -34.42
CA GLU A 114 26.44 -2.89 -33.12
C GLU A 114 26.01 -1.52 -32.61
N GLU A 115 26.07 -0.47 -33.46
CA GLU A 115 25.61 0.88 -33.11
C GLU A 115 24.12 0.90 -32.73
N TYR A 116 23.30 0.12 -33.43
CA TYR A 116 21.88 -0.07 -33.09
C TYR A 116 21.71 -0.63 -31.66
N TYR A 117 22.44 -1.69 -31.30
CA TYR A 117 22.30 -2.32 -29.98
C TYR A 117 22.88 -1.45 -28.85
N GLU A 118 23.97 -0.73 -29.09
CA GLU A 118 24.50 0.25 -28.14
C GLU A 118 23.45 1.33 -27.87
N ARG A 119 22.89 1.92 -28.91
CA ARG A 119 21.86 2.96 -28.77
C ARG A 119 20.58 2.44 -28.13
N TYR A 120 20.16 1.23 -28.49
CA TYR A 120 19.03 0.54 -27.88
C TYR A 120 19.25 0.36 -26.37
N HIS A 121 20.44 -0.10 -25.96
CA HIS A 121 20.75 -0.27 -24.55
C HIS A 121 20.68 1.06 -23.79
N GLU A 122 21.31 2.12 -24.30
CA GLU A 122 21.30 3.45 -23.67
C GLU A 122 19.88 3.97 -23.44
N ILE A 123 19.05 3.95 -24.49
CA ILE A 123 17.69 4.48 -24.43
C ILE A 123 16.81 3.60 -23.53
N MET A 124 16.93 2.28 -23.59
CA MET A 124 16.17 1.39 -22.72
C MET A 124 16.55 1.54 -21.25
N MET A 125 17.81 1.83 -20.95
CA MET A 125 18.26 2.15 -19.59
C MET A 125 17.63 3.47 -19.10
N GLU A 126 17.65 4.53 -19.91
CA GLU A 126 17.02 5.80 -19.54
C GLU A 126 15.49 5.69 -19.43
N TYR A 127 14.85 5.00 -20.36
CA TYR A 127 13.41 4.69 -20.31
C TYR A 127 13.04 3.99 -19.01
N THR A 128 13.81 2.96 -18.63
CA THR A 128 13.60 2.23 -17.37
C THR A 128 13.83 3.12 -16.15
N ARG A 129 14.90 3.95 -16.15
CA ARG A 129 15.15 4.93 -15.07
C ARG A 129 14.00 5.92 -14.90
N ARG A 130 13.47 6.47 -16.00
CA ARG A 130 12.32 7.38 -15.94
C ARG A 130 11.06 6.70 -15.39
N LYS A 131 10.79 5.46 -15.79
CA LYS A 131 9.67 4.68 -15.24
C LYS A 131 9.83 4.40 -13.74
N LEU A 132 11.02 3.98 -13.32
CA LEU A 132 11.32 3.77 -11.90
C LEU A 132 11.16 5.05 -11.09
N ARG A 133 11.63 6.19 -11.63
CA ARG A 133 11.48 7.49 -10.97
C ARG A 133 10.01 7.88 -10.80
N ARG A 134 9.17 7.68 -11.84
CA ARG A 134 7.72 7.94 -11.77
C ARG A 134 7.04 7.07 -10.71
N GLU A 135 7.37 5.79 -10.65
CA GLU A 135 6.85 4.87 -9.64
C GLU A 135 7.30 5.25 -8.22
N ALA A 136 8.57 5.62 -8.03
CA ALA A 136 9.10 6.06 -6.74
C ALA A 136 8.52 7.42 -6.27
N GLN A 137 8.03 8.24 -7.20
CA GLN A 137 7.38 9.53 -6.91
C GLN A 137 5.93 9.39 -6.44
N LYS A 138 5.33 8.19 -6.47
CA LYS A 138 3.97 7.99 -5.98
C LYS A 138 3.92 8.27 -4.47
N ARG A 139 3.18 9.31 -4.07
CA ARG A 139 3.10 9.79 -2.67
C ARG A 139 2.46 8.77 -1.74
N ASP A 140 1.67 7.83 -2.26
CA ASP A 140 1.06 6.75 -1.48
C ASP A 140 2.10 5.83 -0.82
N LEU A 141 3.26 5.64 -1.48
CA LEU A 141 4.38 4.88 -0.93
C LEU A 141 4.92 5.50 0.37
N LEU A 142 4.91 6.82 0.48
CA LEU A 142 5.37 7.51 1.69
C LEU A 142 4.44 7.23 2.88
N ALA A 143 3.11 7.25 2.67
CA ALA A 143 2.15 6.87 3.69
C ALA A 143 2.32 5.40 4.11
N VAL A 144 2.60 4.51 3.15
CA VAL A 144 2.86 3.08 3.41
C VAL A 144 4.11 2.88 4.26
N GLN A 145 5.22 3.58 3.99
CA GLN A 145 6.42 3.46 4.80
C GLN A 145 6.23 4.06 6.19
N ALA A 146 5.57 5.22 6.29
CA ALA A 146 5.30 5.86 7.57
C ALA A 146 4.46 4.96 8.50
N ILE A 147 3.40 4.31 8.01
CA ILE A 147 2.60 3.42 8.86
C ILE A 147 3.37 2.17 9.32
N ARG A 148 4.28 1.65 8.48
CA ARG A 148 5.16 0.53 8.85
C ARG A 148 6.14 0.94 9.94
N ALA A 149 6.73 2.13 9.80
CA ALA A 149 7.59 2.69 10.83
C ALA A 149 6.86 2.86 12.17
N ILE A 150 5.61 3.34 12.16
CA ILE A 150 4.78 3.41 13.38
C ILE A 150 4.55 2.02 13.97
N ASP A 151 4.19 1.02 13.15
CA ASP A 151 3.97 -0.35 13.61
C ASP A 151 5.25 -0.96 14.25
N ASP A 152 6.43 -0.61 13.74
CA ASP A 152 7.71 -1.07 14.26
C ASP A 152 8.13 -0.30 15.53
N ILE A 153 7.85 1.01 15.59
CA ILE A 153 8.01 1.81 16.80
C ILE A 153 7.11 1.28 17.91
N ASP A 154 5.84 0.98 17.63
CA ASP A 154 4.91 0.41 18.61
C ASP A 154 5.42 -0.92 19.19
N LYS A 155 5.97 -1.82 18.35
CA LYS A 155 6.60 -3.06 18.82
C LYS A 155 7.83 -2.77 19.68
N THR A 156 8.66 -1.81 19.27
CA THR A 156 9.91 -1.47 19.95
C THR A 156 9.64 -0.84 21.30
N ILE A 157 8.68 0.08 21.38
CA ILE A 157 8.19 0.68 22.62
C ILE A 157 7.75 -0.41 23.60
N ASN A 158 6.94 -1.37 23.13
CA ASN A 158 6.47 -2.48 23.98
C ASN A 158 7.62 -3.36 24.50
N LEU A 159 8.63 -3.61 23.67
CA LEU A 159 9.81 -4.37 24.08
C LEU A 159 10.66 -3.59 25.10
N TYR A 160 10.90 -2.31 24.84
CA TYR A 160 11.77 -1.48 25.67
C TYR A 160 11.11 -1.12 26.99
N ILE A 161 9.80 -0.89 27.02
CA ILE A 161 9.11 -0.62 28.29
C ILE A 161 9.08 -1.86 29.18
N ALA A 162 8.90 -3.06 28.61
CA ALA A 162 8.98 -4.30 29.38
C ALA A 162 10.39 -4.47 29.99
N ARG A 163 11.44 -4.24 29.20
CA ARG A 163 12.83 -4.26 29.69
C ARG A 163 13.10 -3.19 30.74
N LEU A 164 12.59 -1.98 30.55
CA LEU A 164 12.75 -0.86 31.49
C LEU A 164 12.10 -1.18 32.84
N ARG A 165 10.87 -1.73 32.82
CA ARG A 165 10.15 -2.15 34.02
C ARG A 165 10.91 -3.26 34.76
N GLU A 166 11.31 -4.33 34.06
CA GLU A 166 12.11 -5.40 34.67
C GLU A 166 13.41 -4.89 35.29
N TRP A 167 14.12 -3.98 34.61
CA TRP A 167 15.41 -3.47 35.07
C TRP A 167 15.27 -2.51 36.24
N TYR A 168 14.35 -1.55 36.15
CA TYR A 168 14.14 -0.57 37.22
C TYR A 168 13.46 -1.17 38.46
N SER A 169 12.68 -2.25 38.31
CA SER A 169 12.11 -2.99 39.43
C SER A 169 13.15 -3.65 40.35
N ILE A 170 14.42 -3.78 39.92
CA ILE A 170 15.51 -4.16 40.84
C ILE A 170 15.67 -3.10 41.95
N HIS A 171 15.43 -1.83 41.62
CA HIS A 171 15.58 -0.68 42.51
C HIS A 171 14.26 -0.21 43.14
N PHE A 172 13.16 -0.23 42.39
CA PHE A 172 11.85 0.20 42.87
C PHE A 172 10.70 -0.66 42.29
N PRO A 173 10.51 -1.89 42.81
CA PRO A 173 9.54 -2.85 42.26
C PRO A 173 8.08 -2.40 42.37
N GLU A 174 7.70 -1.70 43.45
CA GLU A 174 6.33 -1.26 43.70
C GLU A 174 5.83 -0.23 42.67
N LEU A 175 6.75 0.48 41.99
CA LEU A 175 6.39 1.42 40.94
C LEU A 175 5.68 0.74 39.76
N ASP A 176 6.02 -0.52 39.46
CA ASP A 176 5.44 -1.27 38.35
C ASP A 176 3.93 -1.44 38.48
N GLU A 177 3.46 -1.75 39.69
CA GLU A 177 2.03 -1.91 40.00
C GLU A 177 1.30 -0.57 40.13
N LEU A 178 1.98 0.45 40.67
CA LEU A 178 1.39 1.77 40.92
C LEU A 178 1.18 2.58 39.65
N VAL A 179 2.04 2.39 38.64
CA VAL A 179 2.02 3.16 37.39
C VAL A 179 1.83 2.23 36.20
N LYS A 180 0.55 2.07 35.80
CA LYS A 180 0.16 1.20 34.68
C LYS A 180 0.51 1.79 33.31
N GLU A 181 0.40 3.10 33.16
CA GLU A 181 0.65 3.78 31.89
C GLU A 181 2.15 3.79 31.56
N HIS A 182 2.50 3.30 30.37
CA HIS A 182 3.88 3.13 29.93
C HIS A 182 4.65 4.44 29.77
N PRO A 183 4.12 5.49 29.10
CA PRO A 183 4.81 6.77 29.01
C PRO A 183 5.03 7.41 30.39
N GLU A 184 4.05 7.27 31.29
CA GLU A 184 4.11 7.81 32.64
C GLU A 184 5.23 7.16 33.45
N TYR A 185 5.35 5.83 33.38
CA TYR A 185 6.43 5.08 34.04
C TYR A 185 7.81 5.51 33.52
N ALA A 186 7.99 5.55 32.20
CA ALA A 186 9.25 5.98 31.61
C ALA A 186 9.62 7.42 32.00
N LYS A 187 8.64 8.32 32.07
CA LYS A 187 8.85 9.71 32.52
C LYS A 187 9.33 9.77 33.96
N LEU A 188 8.71 9.04 34.88
CA LEU A 188 9.12 9.03 36.29
C LEU A 188 10.54 8.50 36.47
N VAL A 189 10.88 7.40 35.79
CA VAL A 189 12.24 6.82 35.83
C VAL A 189 13.26 7.80 35.26
N PHE A 190 12.95 8.46 34.14
CA PHE A 190 13.85 9.43 33.51
C PHE A 190 14.05 10.70 34.35
N GLU A 191 12.99 11.27 34.93
CA GLU A 191 13.08 12.53 35.66
C GLU A 191 13.67 12.33 37.06
N LEU A 192 13.23 11.29 37.78
CA LEU A 192 13.56 11.12 39.20
C LEU A 192 14.75 10.18 39.43
N GLY A 193 14.92 9.16 38.59
CA GLY A 193 16.04 8.21 38.72
C GLY A 193 15.97 7.44 40.04
N ASP A 194 16.76 7.87 41.03
CA ASP A 194 16.77 7.26 42.37
C ASP A 194 15.42 7.38 43.08
N ARG A 195 15.01 6.32 43.79
CA ARG A 195 13.73 6.28 44.53
C ARG A 195 13.65 7.35 45.63
N GLY A 196 14.78 7.80 46.18
CA GLY A 196 14.86 8.89 47.14
C GLY A 196 14.37 10.23 46.57
N ASN A 197 14.39 10.40 45.25
CA ASN A 197 13.87 11.60 44.59
C ASN A 197 12.35 11.60 44.40
N PHE A 198 11.64 10.51 44.71
CA PHE A 198 10.18 10.41 44.69
C PHE A 198 9.56 11.10 45.92
N THR A 199 9.85 12.38 46.07
CA THR A 199 9.25 13.23 47.09
C THR A 199 7.91 13.78 46.61
N VAL A 200 7.01 14.08 47.54
CA VAL A 200 5.71 14.70 47.23
C VAL A 200 5.90 16.01 46.44
N GLU A 201 6.94 16.78 46.76
CA GLU A 201 7.26 18.03 46.06
C GLU A 201 7.64 17.78 44.58
N ASN A 202 8.57 16.86 44.32
CA ASN A 202 9.03 16.56 42.96
C ASN A 202 7.90 15.96 42.12
N LEU A 203 7.10 15.06 42.70
CA LEU A 203 5.95 14.47 42.01
C LEU A 203 4.88 15.53 41.70
N ARG A 204 4.63 16.48 42.60
CA ARG A 204 3.74 17.61 42.30
C ARG A 204 4.27 18.51 41.18
N LYS A 205 5.57 18.77 41.12
CA LYS A 205 6.20 19.52 40.00
C LYS A 205 5.98 18.84 38.65
N LEU A 206 5.91 17.50 38.64
CA LEU A 206 5.62 16.71 37.43
C LEU A 206 4.12 16.64 37.07
N GLY A 207 3.24 17.27 37.85
CA GLY A 207 1.81 17.39 37.58
C GLY A 207 0.92 16.33 38.24
N TYR A 208 1.44 15.58 39.21
CA TYR A 208 0.67 14.54 39.90
C TYR A 208 -0.23 15.12 41.00
N SER A 209 -1.40 14.50 41.20
CA SER A 209 -2.32 14.87 42.28
C SER A 209 -1.67 14.63 43.65
N ALA A 210 -2.11 15.38 44.67
CA ALA A 210 -1.59 15.26 46.04
C ALA A 210 -1.66 13.81 46.56
N GLU A 211 -2.78 13.13 46.32
CA GLU A 211 -3.02 11.75 46.75
C GLU A 211 -2.09 10.76 46.03
N LYS A 212 -1.93 10.87 44.71
CA LYS A 212 -1.05 9.99 43.92
C LYS A 212 0.41 10.23 44.27
N ALA A 213 0.81 11.49 44.46
CA ALA A 213 2.17 11.86 44.88
C ALA A 213 2.52 11.31 46.27
N GLN A 214 1.59 11.39 47.22
CA GLN A 214 1.76 10.83 48.56
C GLN A 214 1.94 9.32 48.51
N LYS A 215 1.06 8.61 47.80
CA LYS A 215 1.11 7.16 47.65
C LYS A 215 2.44 6.67 47.04
N LEU A 216 2.91 7.34 45.98
CA LEU A 216 4.18 7.02 45.34
C LEU A 216 5.39 7.30 46.25
N SER A 217 5.34 8.40 47.02
CA SER A 217 6.42 8.76 47.95
C SER A 217 6.50 7.81 49.14
N GLU A 218 5.36 7.39 49.67
CA GLU A 218 5.30 6.39 50.75
C GLU A 218 5.83 5.03 50.25
N ALA A 219 5.41 4.60 49.06
CA ALA A 219 5.90 3.37 48.44
C ALA A 219 7.41 3.42 48.19
N ALA A 220 7.95 4.56 47.76
CA ALA A 220 9.40 4.72 47.57
C ALA A 220 10.19 4.61 48.87
N LYS A 221 9.66 5.14 49.98
CA LYS A 221 10.29 5.07 51.31
C LYS A 221 10.25 3.66 51.92
N SER A 222 9.18 2.91 51.68
CA SER A 222 9.02 1.54 52.17
C SER A 222 9.46 0.46 51.17
N SER A 223 10.12 0.87 50.08
CA SER A 223 10.50 -0.02 48.99
C SER A 223 11.48 -1.10 49.46
N ILE A 224 11.27 -2.33 49.01
CA ILE A 224 12.18 -3.46 49.26
C ILE A 224 13.29 -3.60 48.19
N GLY A 225 13.34 -2.66 47.24
CA GLY A 225 14.31 -2.70 46.14
C GLY A 225 15.75 -2.43 46.58
N ALA A 226 16.71 -2.92 45.78
CA ALA A 226 18.13 -2.73 46.04
C ALA A 226 18.56 -1.28 45.79
N ASP A 227 19.52 -0.78 46.56
CA ASP A 227 20.19 0.47 46.21
C ASP A 227 21.04 0.26 44.96
N LEU A 228 20.96 1.19 44.01
CA LEU A 228 21.77 1.19 42.79
C LEU A 228 22.73 2.37 42.81
N SER A 229 23.87 2.22 42.15
CA SER A 229 24.80 3.34 41.99
C SER A 229 24.24 4.37 41.00
N ASP A 230 24.67 5.62 41.12
CA ASP A 230 24.34 6.67 40.14
C ASP A 230 24.78 6.27 38.71
N PHE A 231 25.87 5.53 38.60
CA PHE A 231 26.36 4.99 37.33
C PHE A 231 25.34 4.04 36.71
N ASP A 232 24.81 3.08 37.47
CA ASP A 232 23.82 2.11 36.98
C ASP A 232 22.48 2.79 36.67
N LEU A 233 22.01 3.68 37.56
CA LEU A 233 20.79 4.45 37.37
C LEU A 233 20.86 5.30 36.10
N ASN A 234 22.01 5.87 35.76
CA ASN A 234 22.17 6.65 34.53
C ASN A 234 21.89 5.81 33.27
N TYR A 235 22.34 4.56 33.20
CA TYR A 235 22.03 3.70 32.05
C TYR A 235 20.54 3.33 31.97
N ILE A 236 19.89 3.13 33.11
CA ILE A 236 18.44 2.92 33.15
C ILE A 236 17.69 4.16 32.66
N LYS A 237 18.13 5.37 33.07
CA LYS A 237 17.58 6.64 32.61
C LYS A 237 17.77 6.85 31.10
N ILE A 238 18.89 6.42 30.52
CA ILE A 238 19.11 6.46 29.07
C ILE A 238 18.05 5.61 28.35
N LEU A 239 17.77 4.39 28.81
CA LEU A 239 16.72 3.56 28.24
C LEU A 239 15.33 4.20 28.38
N ALA A 240 15.03 4.78 29.55
CA ALA A 240 13.79 5.51 29.79
C ALA A 240 13.62 6.70 28.82
N ASN A 241 14.68 7.46 28.58
CA ASN A 241 14.68 8.57 27.63
C ASN A 241 14.43 8.08 26.19
N ILE A 242 15.08 7.00 25.76
CA ILE A 242 14.86 6.42 24.43
C ILE A 242 13.39 6.02 24.26
N VAL A 243 12.75 5.43 25.27
CA VAL A 243 11.32 5.11 25.23
C VAL A 243 10.47 6.37 25.03
N LEU A 244 10.77 7.47 25.75
CA LEU A 244 10.06 8.73 25.60
C LEU A 244 10.25 9.36 24.21
N GLU A 245 11.47 9.33 23.68
CA GLU A 245 11.76 9.82 22.32
C GLU A 245 11.04 8.98 21.25
N LEU A 246 10.91 7.67 21.44
CA LEU A 246 10.12 6.82 20.54
C LEU A 246 8.63 7.19 20.54
N TYR A 247 8.05 7.53 21.70
CA TYR A 247 6.68 8.06 21.76
C TYR A 247 6.54 9.39 21.01
N LYS A 248 7.49 10.32 21.16
CA LYS A 248 7.48 11.59 20.41
C LYS A 248 7.60 11.38 18.90
N LEU A 249 8.49 10.48 18.47
CA LEU A 249 8.66 10.13 17.06
C LEU A 249 7.39 9.52 16.48
N ARG A 250 6.75 8.62 17.24
CA ARG A 250 5.46 8.03 16.87
C ARG A 250 4.40 9.09 16.62
N ASP A 251 4.23 10.04 17.54
CA ASP A 251 3.24 11.12 17.41
C ASP A 251 3.55 12.06 16.24
N THR A 252 4.84 12.31 15.98
CA THR A 252 5.30 13.08 14.81
C THR A 252 4.92 12.39 13.51
N LEU A 253 5.15 11.07 13.42
CA LEU A 253 4.78 10.27 12.25
C LEU A 253 3.26 10.16 12.09
N ASP A 254 2.51 10.10 13.19
CA ASP A 254 1.05 10.13 13.15
C ASP A 254 0.52 11.42 12.49
N GLY A 255 1.08 12.58 12.86
CA GLY A 255 0.76 13.86 12.22
C GLY A 255 1.16 13.90 10.74
N TYR A 256 2.30 13.34 10.40
CA TYR A 256 2.74 13.20 9.00
C TYR A 256 1.77 12.35 8.16
N ILE A 257 1.35 11.19 8.67
CA ILE A 257 0.38 10.32 7.99
C ILE A 257 -0.95 11.04 7.77
N GLU A 258 -1.41 11.83 8.74
CA GLU A 258 -2.65 12.60 8.59
C GLU A 258 -2.60 13.55 7.39
N VAL A 259 -1.49 14.27 7.20
CA VAL A 259 -1.32 15.18 6.07
C VAL A 259 -1.26 14.41 4.76
N VAL A 260 -0.42 13.37 4.66
CA VAL A 260 -0.23 12.62 3.42
C VAL A 260 -1.50 11.87 3.00
N MET A 261 -2.22 11.28 3.95
CA MET A 261 -3.43 10.53 3.65
C MET A 261 -4.61 11.40 3.19
N LYS A 262 -4.73 12.63 3.73
CA LYS A 262 -5.72 13.59 3.23
C LYS A 262 -5.44 14.03 1.79
N GLU A 263 -4.17 14.08 1.40
CA GLU A 263 -3.79 14.40 0.04
C GLU A 263 -3.99 13.22 -0.92
N VAL A 264 -3.55 12.03 -0.52
CA VAL A 264 -3.47 10.86 -1.41
C VAL A 264 -4.78 10.08 -1.48
N ALA A 265 -5.47 9.94 -0.35
CA ALA A 265 -6.68 9.11 -0.25
C ALA A 265 -7.72 9.76 0.68
N PRO A 266 -8.27 10.93 0.30
CA PRO A 266 -9.22 11.67 1.14
C PRO A 266 -10.51 10.89 1.41
N ASN A 267 -11.02 10.10 0.46
CA ASN A 267 -12.24 9.33 0.67
C ASN A 267 -12.03 8.16 1.64
N ILE A 268 -10.93 7.42 1.52
CA ILE A 268 -10.57 6.38 2.50
C ILE A 268 -10.40 7.01 3.89
N THR A 269 -9.72 8.14 3.96
CA THR A 269 -9.46 8.88 5.21
C THR A 269 -10.76 9.30 5.88
N ALA A 270 -11.76 9.77 5.13
CA ALA A 270 -13.07 10.12 5.67
C ALA A 270 -13.78 8.91 6.32
N ILE A 271 -13.64 7.71 5.77
CA ILE A 271 -14.33 6.51 6.26
C ILE A 271 -13.67 5.93 7.51
N VAL A 272 -12.36 5.66 7.45
CA VAL A 272 -11.65 4.89 8.49
C VAL A 272 -10.58 5.69 9.24
N GLY A 273 -10.33 6.92 8.85
CA GLY A 273 -9.24 7.75 9.36
C GLY A 273 -7.88 7.45 8.72
N PRO A 274 -6.89 8.34 8.91
CA PRO A 274 -5.58 8.25 8.25
C PRO A 274 -4.82 6.96 8.56
N LYS A 275 -4.72 6.59 9.85
CA LYS A 275 -3.89 5.45 10.30
C LYS A 275 -4.39 4.12 9.74
N LEU A 276 -5.70 3.87 9.84
CA LEU A 276 -6.29 2.63 9.33
C LEU A 276 -6.30 2.61 7.79
N GLY A 277 -6.50 3.76 7.14
CA GLY A 277 -6.36 3.90 5.69
C GLY A 277 -4.96 3.57 5.19
N ALA A 278 -3.92 4.17 5.80
CA ALA A 278 -2.52 3.90 5.49
C ALA A 278 -2.17 2.42 5.73
N ARG A 279 -2.70 1.80 6.80
CA ARG A 279 -2.52 0.37 7.08
C ARG A 279 -3.15 -0.52 6.01
N LEU A 280 -4.35 -0.17 5.51
CA LEU A 280 -4.99 -0.88 4.40
C LEU A 280 -4.16 -0.77 3.11
N MET A 281 -3.65 0.43 2.80
CA MET A 281 -2.76 0.65 1.66
C MET A 281 -1.45 -0.13 1.80
N SER A 282 -0.88 -0.18 2.99
CA SER A 282 0.34 -0.94 3.27
C SER A 282 0.17 -2.44 3.06
N LEU A 283 -0.98 -3.00 3.45
CA LEU A 283 -1.33 -4.41 3.25
C LEU A 283 -1.64 -4.74 1.79
N ALA A 284 -2.27 -3.81 1.05
CA ALA A 284 -2.54 -3.99 -0.38
C ALA A 284 -1.29 -3.79 -1.26
N GLY A 285 -0.30 -3.03 -0.76
CA GLY A 285 0.91 -2.66 -1.49
C GLY A 285 0.75 -1.40 -2.34
N GLY A 286 -0.05 -0.43 -1.88
CA GLY A 286 -0.30 0.86 -2.54
C GLY A 286 -1.79 1.12 -2.80
N LEU A 287 -2.12 2.36 -3.14
CA LEU A 287 -3.48 2.81 -3.43
C LEU A 287 -4.04 2.14 -4.69
N GLU A 288 -3.21 2.03 -5.74
CA GLU A 288 -3.59 1.40 -7.01
C GLU A 288 -4.04 -0.05 -6.80
N ARG A 289 -3.25 -0.83 -6.06
CA ARG A 289 -3.58 -2.22 -5.76
C ARG A 289 -4.84 -2.30 -4.92
N LEU A 290 -4.98 -1.44 -3.91
CA LEU A 290 -6.19 -1.38 -3.07
C LEU A 290 -7.45 -1.08 -3.90
N ALA A 291 -7.39 -0.17 -4.87
CA ALA A 291 -8.49 0.16 -5.78
C ALA A 291 -8.93 -1.02 -6.66
N LYS A 292 -8.01 -1.93 -6.98
CA LYS A 292 -8.27 -3.14 -7.78
C LYS A 292 -8.83 -4.30 -6.93
N LEU A 293 -8.75 -4.24 -5.60
CA LEU A 293 -9.25 -5.31 -4.73
C LEU A 293 -10.79 -5.31 -4.64
N PRO A 294 -11.42 -6.50 -4.58
CA PRO A 294 -12.84 -6.59 -4.25
C PRO A 294 -13.06 -6.33 -2.75
N ALA A 295 -14.27 -5.90 -2.39
CA ALA A 295 -14.66 -5.64 -1.01
C ALA A 295 -14.45 -6.85 -0.08
N SER A 296 -14.65 -8.08 -0.58
CA SER A 296 -14.41 -9.31 0.18
C SER A 296 -12.95 -9.48 0.59
N THR A 297 -12.00 -9.08 -0.25
CA THR A 297 -10.57 -9.10 0.09
C THR A 297 -10.24 -7.99 1.08
N ILE A 298 -10.71 -6.76 0.82
CA ILE A 298 -10.51 -5.61 1.74
C ILE A 298 -11.01 -5.94 3.15
N GLN A 299 -12.14 -6.65 3.26
CA GLN A 299 -12.73 -7.06 4.54
C GLN A 299 -11.77 -7.88 5.41
N VAL A 300 -10.92 -8.71 4.79
CA VAL A 300 -10.08 -9.70 5.47
C VAL A 300 -8.58 -9.40 5.40
N LEU A 301 -8.16 -8.26 4.85
CA LEU A 301 -6.76 -7.81 4.85
C LEU A 301 -6.18 -7.79 6.27
N GLY A 302 -5.01 -8.39 6.48
CA GLY A 302 -4.36 -8.58 7.77
C GLY A 302 -4.84 -9.81 8.56
N ALA A 303 -5.76 -10.61 8.02
CA ALA A 303 -6.19 -11.89 8.58
C ALA A 303 -5.84 -13.07 7.66
N GLU A 304 -4.82 -12.93 6.81
CA GLU A 304 -4.40 -13.90 5.80
C GLU A 304 -4.15 -15.27 6.41
N LYS A 305 -3.40 -15.33 7.53
CA LYS A 305 -3.11 -16.60 8.22
C LYS A 305 -4.37 -17.35 8.64
N ALA A 306 -5.38 -16.64 9.14
CA ALA A 306 -6.65 -17.24 9.55
C ALA A 306 -7.51 -17.62 8.34
N LEU A 307 -7.51 -16.79 7.30
CA LEU A 307 -8.22 -17.02 6.04
C LEU A 307 -7.67 -18.26 5.32
N PHE A 308 -6.36 -18.33 5.07
CA PHE A 308 -5.73 -19.46 4.39
C PHE A 308 -5.86 -20.75 5.18
N ARG A 309 -5.82 -20.69 6.52
CA ARG A 309 -6.12 -21.86 7.36
C ARG A 309 -7.56 -22.34 7.12
N ALA A 310 -8.54 -21.45 7.10
CA ALA A 310 -9.94 -21.80 6.86
C ALA A 310 -10.16 -22.36 5.46
N LEU A 311 -9.54 -21.78 4.42
CA LEU A 311 -9.62 -22.29 3.05
C LEU A 311 -9.00 -23.69 2.93
N ARG A 312 -7.88 -23.95 3.60
CA ARG A 312 -7.22 -25.27 3.58
C ARG A 312 -7.98 -26.35 4.34
N THR A 313 -8.65 -25.99 5.45
CA THR A 313 -9.34 -26.96 6.31
C THR A 313 -10.85 -27.02 6.08
N GLY A 314 -11.41 -26.19 5.19
CA GLY A 314 -12.87 -26.00 5.07
C GLY A 314 -13.50 -25.37 6.32
N GLY A 315 -12.71 -24.65 7.12
CA GLY A 315 -13.15 -24.00 8.36
C GLY A 315 -13.94 -22.71 8.13
N LYS A 316 -14.46 -22.13 9.22
CA LYS A 316 -15.14 -20.82 9.18
C LYS A 316 -14.11 -19.71 8.89
N PRO A 317 -14.28 -18.88 7.84
CA PRO A 317 -13.34 -17.80 7.53
C PRO A 317 -13.40 -16.66 8.56
N PRO A 318 -12.35 -15.81 8.65
CA PRO A 318 -12.37 -14.63 9.51
C PRO A 318 -13.44 -13.63 9.06
N LYS A 319 -14.07 -12.95 10.02
CA LYS A 319 -15.14 -11.97 9.75
C LYS A 319 -14.60 -10.60 9.34
N HIS A 320 -13.39 -10.29 9.75
CA HIS A 320 -12.71 -9.01 9.54
C HIS A 320 -11.21 -9.22 9.75
N GLY A 321 -10.39 -8.47 9.02
CA GLY A 321 -8.96 -8.34 9.26
C GLY A 321 -8.66 -7.09 10.08
N VAL A 322 -7.77 -6.22 9.57
CA VAL A 322 -7.41 -4.95 10.22
C VAL A 322 -8.58 -4.01 10.45
N LEU A 323 -9.66 -4.14 9.68
CA LEU A 323 -10.91 -3.41 9.91
C LEU A 323 -11.49 -3.61 11.31
N PHE A 324 -11.08 -4.65 12.05
CA PHE A 324 -11.45 -4.76 13.46
C PHE A 324 -11.09 -3.52 14.29
N GLN A 325 -10.02 -2.81 13.94
CA GLN A 325 -9.60 -1.58 14.62
C GLN A 325 -10.60 -0.43 14.45
N TYR A 326 -11.47 -0.48 13.44
CA TYR A 326 -12.50 0.53 13.24
C TYR A 326 -13.51 0.52 14.41
N PRO A 327 -13.76 1.65 15.10
CA PRO A 327 -14.52 1.66 16.35
C PRO A 327 -15.91 1.02 16.30
N PRO A 328 -16.74 1.28 15.27
CA PRO A 328 -18.03 0.61 15.14
C PRO A 328 -17.96 -0.92 15.05
N ILE A 329 -16.83 -1.51 14.66
CA ILE A 329 -16.67 -2.97 14.55
C ILE A 329 -16.28 -3.58 15.89
N HIS A 330 -15.20 -3.15 16.54
CA HIS A 330 -14.77 -3.81 17.79
C HIS A 330 -15.72 -3.54 18.97
N LYS A 331 -16.34 -2.35 19.03
CA LYS A 331 -17.32 -2.00 20.07
C LYS A 331 -18.65 -2.76 19.92
N SER A 332 -18.95 -3.27 18.72
CA SER A 332 -20.22 -3.97 18.47
C SER A 332 -20.19 -5.44 18.92
N PRO A 333 -21.35 -6.04 19.24
CA PRO A 333 -21.47 -7.46 19.59
C PRO A 333 -21.00 -8.42 18.48
N ARG A 334 -20.49 -9.60 18.86
CA ARG A 334 -19.84 -10.57 17.96
C ARG A 334 -20.70 -11.01 16.75
N TRP A 335 -22.02 -10.99 16.86
CA TRP A 335 -22.95 -11.35 15.78
C TRP A 335 -23.23 -10.21 14.78
N GLN A 336 -22.91 -8.96 15.14
CA GLN A 336 -23.06 -7.79 14.27
C GLN A 336 -21.76 -7.46 13.53
N ARG A 337 -20.59 -7.71 14.14
CA ARG A 337 -19.26 -7.32 13.61
C ARG A 337 -19.05 -7.66 12.13
N GLY A 338 -19.40 -8.89 11.73
CA GLY A 338 -19.20 -9.34 10.34
C GLY A 338 -20.10 -8.62 9.33
N LYS A 339 -21.30 -8.17 9.74
CA LYS A 339 -22.20 -7.39 8.88
C LYS A 339 -21.67 -5.97 8.71
N ILE A 340 -21.25 -5.35 9.81
CA ILE A 340 -20.64 -4.01 9.79
C ILE A 340 -19.35 -4.02 8.96
N ALA A 341 -18.46 -4.99 9.17
CA ALA A 341 -17.22 -5.11 8.41
C ALA A 341 -17.45 -5.24 6.91
N ARG A 342 -18.50 -5.98 6.49
CA ARG A 342 -18.87 -6.10 5.08
C ARG A 342 -19.34 -4.77 4.49
N THR A 343 -20.18 -4.02 5.22
CA THR A 343 -20.63 -2.69 4.80
C THR A 343 -19.46 -1.73 4.63
N VAL A 344 -18.58 -1.66 5.63
CA VAL A 344 -17.40 -0.78 5.61
C VAL A 344 -16.47 -1.16 4.46
N ALA A 345 -16.18 -2.45 4.27
CA ALA A 345 -15.32 -2.91 3.17
C ALA A 345 -15.90 -2.61 1.79
N ALA A 346 -17.23 -2.70 1.62
CA ALA A 346 -17.89 -2.34 0.36
C ALA A 346 -17.72 -0.86 0.02
N LYS A 347 -17.89 0.02 1.00
CA LYS A 347 -17.73 1.47 0.82
C LYS A 347 -16.26 1.88 0.68
N LEU A 348 -15.34 1.20 1.38
CA LEU A 348 -13.90 1.36 1.18
C LEU A 348 -13.45 0.97 -0.24
N ALA A 349 -14.01 -0.10 -0.82
CA ALA A 349 -13.70 -0.48 -2.19
C ALA A 349 -14.11 0.61 -3.20
N ILE A 350 -15.23 1.28 -2.95
CA ILE A 350 -15.70 2.42 -3.76
C ILE A 350 -14.78 3.63 -3.54
N ALA A 351 -14.49 3.97 -2.29
CA ALA A 351 -13.59 5.08 -1.93
C ALA A 351 -12.21 4.92 -2.57
N ALA A 352 -11.59 3.74 -2.47
CA ALA A 352 -10.28 3.46 -3.03
C ALA A 352 -10.25 3.63 -4.56
N LYS A 353 -11.30 3.21 -5.26
CA LYS A 353 -11.41 3.41 -6.72
C LYS A 353 -11.53 4.89 -7.07
N ILE A 354 -12.30 5.65 -6.32
CA ILE A 354 -12.49 7.08 -6.59
C ILE A 354 -11.21 7.86 -6.28
N ASP A 355 -10.57 7.57 -5.14
CA ASP A 355 -9.29 8.16 -4.75
C ASP A 355 -8.22 7.90 -5.84
N PHE A 356 -8.17 6.69 -6.40
CA PHE A 356 -7.17 6.35 -7.42
C PHE A 356 -7.49 6.88 -8.83
N PHE A 357 -8.72 6.67 -9.33
CA PHE A 357 -9.06 6.94 -10.73
C PHE A 357 -9.60 8.34 -11.00
N SER A 358 -10.17 9.02 -10.00
CA SER A 358 -10.86 10.30 -10.20
C SER A 358 -10.33 11.43 -9.32
N GLY A 359 -9.95 11.15 -8.07
CA GLY A 359 -9.57 12.17 -7.08
C GLY A 359 -10.73 13.02 -6.53
N ARG A 360 -11.98 12.80 -6.98
CA ARG A 360 -13.15 13.54 -6.48
C ARG A 360 -13.45 13.16 -5.03
N PHE A 361 -13.73 14.14 -4.19
CA PHE A 361 -14.19 13.89 -2.83
C PHE A 361 -15.70 13.58 -2.77
N ILE A 362 -16.05 12.42 -2.23
CA ILE A 362 -17.41 11.97 -1.89
C ILE A 362 -17.48 11.33 -0.48
N GLY A 363 -16.46 11.58 0.35
CA GLY A 363 -16.30 10.94 1.67
C GLY A 363 -17.51 11.10 2.57
N ASP A 364 -18.06 12.32 2.65
CA ASP A 364 -19.22 12.62 3.51
C ASP A 364 -20.45 11.77 3.16
N LYS A 365 -20.70 11.57 1.86
CA LYS A 365 -21.79 10.72 1.39
C LYS A 365 -21.56 9.26 1.80
N LEU A 366 -20.34 8.75 1.61
CA LEU A 366 -20.01 7.37 1.96
C LEU A 366 -20.10 7.13 3.47
N VAL A 367 -19.66 8.08 4.29
CA VAL A 367 -19.76 8.00 5.75
C VAL A 367 -21.22 7.93 6.18
N LYS A 368 -22.08 8.81 5.64
CA LYS A 368 -23.52 8.80 5.95
C LYS A 368 -24.18 7.46 5.59
N GLU A 369 -23.90 6.93 4.40
CA GLU A 369 -24.42 5.61 3.98
C GLU A 369 -23.93 4.46 4.86
N ILE A 370 -22.71 4.55 5.42
CA ILE A 370 -22.19 3.57 6.39
C ILE A 370 -22.94 3.68 7.72
N GLU A 371 -23.12 4.90 8.23
CA GLU A 371 -23.78 5.15 9.51
C GLU A 371 -25.24 4.67 9.50
N GLU A 372 -26.01 5.05 8.47
CA GLU A 372 -27.39 4.59 8.27
C GLU A 372 -27.47 3.06 8.29
N ARG A 373 -26.57 2.40 7.55
CA ARG A 373 -26.53 0.94 7.48
C ARG A 373 -26.09 0.28 8.79
N ILE A 374 -25.20 0.92 9.56
CA ILE A 374 -24.80 0.43 10.88
C ILE A 374 -25.97 0.51 11.86
N GLU A 375 -26.74 1.59 11.84
CA GLU A 375 -27.94 1.74 12.66
C GLU A 375 -28.99 0.69 12.33
N GLU A 376 -29.25 0.45 11.05
CA GLU A 376 -30.14 -0.64 10.60
C GLU A 376 -29.68 -2.00 11.13
N ILE A 377 -28.37 -2.31 11.06
CA ILE A 377 -27.82 -3.58 11.57
C ILE A 377 -28.03 -3.70 13.08
N LYS A 378 -27.83 -2.60 13.83
CA LYS A 378 -28.04 -2.57 15.28
C LYS A 378 -29.50 -2.81 15.64
N LYS A 379 -30.45 -2.21 14.90
CA LYS A 379 -31.90 -2.38 15.10
C LYS A 379 -32.36 -3.80 14.73
N LEU A 380 -32.04 -4.26 13.52
CA LEU A 380 -32.48 -5.57 12.99
C LEU A 380 -31.87 -6.77 13.75
N TYR A 381 -30.65 -6.61 14.28
CA TYR A 381 -29.93 -7.68 14.96
C TYR A 381 -29.60 -7.35 16.40
N ALA A 382 -30.55 -6.75 17.11
CA ALA A 382 -30.42 -6.42 18.53
C ALA A 382 -30.16 -7.68 19.38
N LYS A 383 -30.83 -8.79 19.08
CA LYS A 383 -30.69 -10.06 19.80
C LYS A 383 -29.65 -10.98 19.13
N PRO A 384 -28.92 -11.80 19.91
CA PRO A 384 -28.02 -12.80 19.35
C PRO A 384 -28.81 -13.85 18.55
N PRO A 385 -28.25 -14.39 17.46
CA PRO A 385 -28.87 -15.48 16.73
C PRO A 385 -28.98 -16.71 17.64
N VAL A 386 -30.12 -17.41 17.57
CA VAL A 386 -30.35 -18.65 18.31
C VAL A 386 -29.24 -19.64 17.93
N LYS A 387 -28.47 -20.13 18.92
CA LYS A 387 -27.46 -21.17 18.70
C LYS A 387 -28.20 -22.41 18.21
N LYS A 388 -27.96 -22.82 16.96
CA LYS A 388 -28.22 -24.22 16.58
C LYS A 388 -27.25 -25.06 17.41
N GLU A 389 -27.79 -26.02 18.17
CA GLU A 389 -26.98 -27.05 18.81
C GLU A 389 -26.08 -27.66 17.71
N GLU A 390 -24.77 -27.60 17.91
CA GLU A 390 -23.85 -28.27 16.99
C GLU A 390 -24.11 -29.76 17.15
N GLU A 391 -24.63 -30.41 16.10
CA GLU A 391 -24.67 -31.87 16.02
C GLU A 391 -23.29 -32.40 16.41
N GLU A 392 -23.26 -33.22 17.47
CA GLU A 392 -22.02 -33.83 17.95
C GLU A 392 -21.32 -34.49 16.76
N ARG A 393 -20.18 -33.92 16.36
CA ARG A 393 -19.34 -34.56 15.35
C ARG A 393 -18.99 -35.96 15.87
N PRO A 394 -19.21 -37.04 15.10
CA PRO A 394 -18.94 -38.39 15.58
C PRO A 394 -17.49 -38.48 16.05
N LYS A 395 -17.30 -38.95 17.28
CA LYS A 395 -15.98 -39.10 17.90
C LYS A 395 -15.07 -39.90 16.94
N PRO A 396 -13.82 -39.46 16.71
CA PRO A 396 -12.91 -40.19 15.85
C PRO A 396 -12.75 -41.63 16.37
N LYS A 397 -13.00 -42.63 15.51
CA LYS A 397 -12.88 -44.04 15.86
C LYS A 397 -11.48 -44.29 16.46
N PRO A 398 -11.36 -45.01 17.59
CA PRO A 398 -10.06 -45.30 18.18
C PRO A 398 -9.19 -46.01 17.14
N LYS A 399 -8.00 -45.47 16.87
CA LYS A 399 -7.01 -46.11 16.00
C LYS A 399 -6.78 -47.52 16.54
N LYS A 400 -7.12 -48.55 15.74
CA LYS A 400 -6.76 -49.94 16.05
C LYS A 400 -5.25 -49.97 16.28
N LYS A 401 -4.83 -50.22 17.52
CA LYS A 401 -3.45 -50.58 17.83
C LYS A 401 -3.17 -51.87 17.06
N TRP A 402 -2.33 -51.78 16.03
CA TRP A 402 -1.75 -52.97 15.43
C TRP A 402 -0.91 -53.62 16.53
N ARG A 403 -1.36 -54.80 17.00
CA ARG A 403 -0.52 -55.66 17.85
C ARG A 403 0.65 -56.12 16.98
N ARG A 404 1.86 -55.82 17.43
CA ARG A 404 3.09 -56.45 16.91
C ARG A 404 3.10 -57.93 17.26
#